data_AF-N6XDY8-F1
#
_entry.id   AF-N6XDY8-F1
#
_cell.length_a   1.000
_cell.length_b   1.000
_cell.length_c   1.000
_cell.angle_alpha   90.00
_cell.angle_beta   90.00
_cell.angle_gamma   90.00
#
_symmetry.space_group_name_H-M   'P 1'
#
loop_
_entity.id
_entity.type
_entity.pdbx_description
1 polymer ?
#
loop_
_entity_poly.entity_id
_entity_poly.type
_entity_poly.pdbx_seq_one_letter_code
_entity_poly.pdbx_strand_id
1 'polypeptide(L)'
;MANKYYFEIFLSFVLVFACAANAISAPVTWDTQMTVFNRVFKPHPKCLQGSMSEMECSNFRARALKRFQMEWSANAYWQNGRVIANETADRRVNSEFPR
;
A
#
# COMPACT_ATOMS: atom_id res chain seq x y z
N MET A 1 -44.25 -37.94 -23.95
CA MET A 1 -43.32 -37.65 -22.84
C MET A 1 -42.04 -37.04 -23.43
N ALA A 2 -41.97 -35.71 -23.59
CA ALA A 2 -40.79 -35.06 -24.18
C ALA A 2 -40.76 -33.55 -23.85
N ASN A 3 -40.97 -33.17 -22.58
CA ASN A 3 -41.09 -31.74 -22.24
C ASN A 3 -40.62 -31.41 -20.81
N LYS A 4 -39.48 -31.98 -20.39
CA LYS A 4 -38.87 -31.67 -19.08
C LYS A 4 -37.37 -31.35 -19.13
N TYR A 5 -36.69 -31.54 -20.26
CA TYR A 5 -35.22 -31.42 -20.33
C TYR A 5 -34.70 -30.08 -20.85
N TYR A 6 -35.56 -29.22 -21.41
CA TYR A 6 -35.11 -27.94 -21.99
C TYR A 6 -35.06 -26.78 -21.00
N PHE A 7 -35.74 -26.90 -19.85
CA PHE A 7 -35.86 -25.79 -18.89
C PHE A 7 -34.73 -25.74 -17.86
N GLU A 8 -34.07 -26.87 -17.59
CA GLU A 8 -32.98 -26.98 -16.60
C GLU A 8 -31.61 -26.54 -17.15
N ILE A 9 -31.45 -26.52 -18.48
CA ILE A 9 -30.15 -26.17 -19.10
C ILE A 9 -29.93 -24.65 -19.12
N PHE A 10 -31.01 -23.85 -19.12
CA PHE A 10 -30.91 -22.38 -19.12
C PHE A 10 -30.57 -21.79 -17.75
N LEU A 11 -30.91 -22.45 -16.65
CA LEU A 11 -30.60 -21.93 -15.30
C LEU A 11 -29.14 -22.14 -14.90
N SER A 12 -28.46 -23.12 -15.50
CA SER A 12 -27.07 -23.45 -15.15
C SER A 12 -26.04 -22.52 -15.81
N PHE A 13 -26.42 -21.77 -16.85
CA PHE A 13 -25.50 -20.87 -17.57
C PHE A 13 -25.42 -19.46 -16.97
N VAL A 14 -26.38 -19.05 -16.14
CA VAL A 14 -26.43 -17.67 -15.60
C VAL A 14 -25.61 -17.52 -14.31
N LEU A 15 -25.27 -18.61 -13.62
CA LEU A 15 -24.54 -18.57 -12.35
C LEU A 15 -23.00 -18.60 -12.47
N VAL A 16 -22.46 -18.71 -13.68
CA VAL A 16 -20.99 -18.72 -13.88
C VAL A 16 -20.43 -17.30 -14.15
N PHE A 17 -21.28 -16.28 -14.29
CA PHE A 17 -20.89 -14.91 -14.66
C PHE A 17 -21.00 -13.88 -13.52
N ALA A 18 -20.75 -14.28 -12.26
CA ALA A 18 -20.77 -13.35 -11.12
C ALA A 18 -19.42 -13.12 -10.41
N CYS A 19 -18.30 -13.52 -11.02
CA CYS A 19 -16.98 -13.01 -10.62
C CYS A 19 -16.59 -11.81 -11.51
N ALA A 20 -17.53 -10.89 -11.73
CA ALA A 20 -17.22 -9.60 -12.33
C ALA A 20 -16.44 -8.76 -11.32
N ALA A 21 -15.13 -8.71 -11.53
CA ALA A 21 -14.32 -7.51 -11.37
C ALA A 21 -14.46 -6.75 -10.04
N ASN A 22 -13.91 -7.30 -8.96
CA ASN A 22 -13.30 -6.48 -7.91
C ASN A 22 -11.87 -6.95 -7.62
N ALA A 23 -11.14 -7.38 -8.66
CA ALA A 23 -9.71 -7.13 -8.68
C ALA A 23 -9.54 -5.63 -8.95
N ILE A 24 -9.79 -4.80 -7.92
CA ILE A 24 -9.26 -3.44 -7.91
C ILE A 24 -7.76 -3.66 -7.97
N SER A 25 -7.21 -3.50 -9.17
CA SER A 25 -5.78 -3.57 -9.41
C SER A 25 -5.11 -2.72 -8.34
N ALA A 26 -4.08 -3.23 -7.67
CA ALA A 26 -3.24 -2.37 -6.86
C ALA A 26 -2.43 -1.51 -7.85
N PRO A 27 -2.71 -0.21 -8.08
CA PRO A 27 -2.05 0.49 -9.17
C PRO A 27 -1.29 1.66 -8.55
N VAL A 28 -0.41 1.34 -7.60
CA VAL A 28 0.43 2.35 -6.99
C VAL A 28 1.86 2.00 -7.33
N THR A 29 2.29 2.56 -8.45
CA THR A 29 3.62 2.39 -9.03
C THR A 29 4.70 2.64 -7.99
N TRP A 30 5.88 2.06 -8.20
CA TRP A 30 7.06 2.34 -7.36
C TRP A 30 7.30 3.86 -7.21
N ASP A 31 7.11 4.63 -8.28
CA ASP A 31 7.25 6.09 -8.25
C ASP A 31 6.25 6.76 -7.31
N THR A 32 5.00 6.28 -7.28
CA THR A 32 3.99 6.78 -6.35
C THR A 32 4.35 6.43 -4.92
N GLN A 33 4.83 5.20 -4.68
CA GLN A 33 5.30 4.77 -3.36
C GLN A 33 6.43 5.66 -2.85
N MET A 34 7.43 5.94 -3.69
CA MET A 34 8.53 6.82 -3.31
C MET A 34 8.09 8.26 -3.12
N THR A 35 7.12 8.74 -3.91
CA THR A 35 6.53 10.07 -3.73
C THR A 35 5.85 10.20 -2.37
N VAL A 36 5.07 9.20 -1.96
CA VAL A 36 4.44 9.17 -0.63
C VAL A 36 5.49 9.05 0.46
N PHE A 37 6.47 8.17 0.30
CA PHE A 37 7.57 8.02 1.27
C PHE A 37 8.30 9.34 1.50
N ASN A 38 8.71 10.04 0.43
CA ASN A 38 9.42 11.32 0.55
C ASN A 38 8.57 12.42 1.21
N ARG A 39 7.24 12.34 1.10
CA ARG A 39 6.32 13.27 1.77
C ARG A 39 6.17 12.95 3.27
N VAL A 40 6.13 11.68 3.63
CA VAL A 40 5.90 11.20 5.00
C VAL A 40 7.19 11.16 5.82
N PHE A 41 8.32 10.87 5.17
CA PHE A 41 9.61 10.75 5.81
C PHE A 41 10.05 12.09 6.40
N LYS A 42 10.35 12.09 7.69
CA LYS A 42 10.90 13.23 8.38
C LYS A 42 12.38 12.94 8.69
N PRO A 43 13.32 13.75 8.17
CA PRO A 43 14.73 13.58 8.46
C PRO A 43 15.04 13.71 9.96
N HIS A 44 16.05 12.99 10.43
CA HIS A 44 16.53 13.12 11.80
C HIS A 44 17.11 14.53 12.04
N PRO A 45 16.85 15.22 13.18
CA PRO A 45 17.35 16.59 13.39
C PRO A 45 18.87 16.68 13.32
N LYS A 46 19.57 15.66 13.81
CA LYS A 46 21.04 15.56 13.74
C LYS A 46 21.58 15.53 12.30
N CYS A 47 20.82 14.99 11.34
CA CYS A 47 21.17 15.03 9.92
C CYS A 47 21.03 16.43 9.35
N LEU A 48 19.99 17.16 9.75
CA LEU A 48 19.79 18.55 9.32
C LEU A 48 20.84 19.50 9.90
N GLN A 49 21.32 19.21 11.11
CA GLN A 49 22.36 20.00 11.79
C GLN A 49 23.79 19.60 11.37
N GLY A 50 23.97 18.60 10.51
CA GLY A 50 25.30 18.10 10.12
C GLY A 50 26.09 17.41 11.24
N SER A 51 25.44 17.11 12.37
CA SER A 51 26.05 16.45 13.54
C SER A 51 26.13 14.92 13.42
N MET A 52 25.64 14.36 12.31
CA MET A 52 25.62 12.95 11.98
C MET A 52 26.24 12.77 10.59
N SER A 53 27.00 11.68 10.39
CA SER A 53 27.63 11.41 9.10
C SER A 53 26.59 11.16 8.00
N GLU A 54 26.95 11.42 6.74
CA GLU A 54 26.09 11.14 5.58
C GLU A 54 25.67 9.67 5.54
N MET A 55 26.56 8.76 5.93
CA MET A 55 26.30 7.33 6.02
C MET A 55 25.22 7.01 7.06
N GLU A 56 25.31 7.59 8.25
CA GLU A 56 24.30 7.40 9.31
C GLU A 56 22.93 7.97 8.90
N CYS A 57 22.92 9.11 8.20
CA CYS A 57 21.69 9.70 7.66
C CYS A 57 21.06 8.84 6.56
N SER A 58 21.88 8.27 5.68
CA SER A 58 21.43 7.30 4.66
C SER A 58 20.86 6.04 5.32
N ASN A 59 21.54 5.51 6.33
CA ASN A 59 21.07 4.36 7.10
C ASN A 59 19.74 4.64 7.81
N PHE A 60 19.56 5.84 8.37
CA PHE A 60 18.29 6.26 8.97
C PHE A 60 17.16 6.27 7.93
N ARG A 61 17.40 6.87 6.76
CA ARG A 61 16.43 6.88 5.65
C ARG A 61 16.09 5.46 5.18
N ALA A 62 17.09 4.58 5.08
CA ALA A 62 16.89 3.20 4.66
C ALA A 62 16.02 2.41 5.65
N ARG A 63 16.22 2.60 6.96
CA ARG A 63 15.38 1.98 7.99
C ARG A 63 13.95 2.52 7.98
N ALA A 64 13.78 3.82 7.79
CA ALA A 64 12.46 4.43 7.60
C ALA A 64 11.76 3.89 6.33
N LEU A 65 12.48 3.75 5.22
CA LEU A 65 11.96 3.18 3.98
C LEU A 65 11.50 1.73 4.16
N LYS A 66 12.28 0.91 4.88
CA LYS A 66 11.89 -0.47 5.20
C LYS A 66 10.57 -0.52 5.97
N ARG A 67 10.39 0.37 6.96
CA ARG A 67 9.13 0.48 7.72
C ARG A 67 7.98 0.92 6.84
N PHE A 68 8.20 1.93 6.01
CA PHE A 68 7.23 2.39 5.03
C PHE A 68 6.79 1.26 4.10
N GLN A 69 7.71 0.44 3.59
CA GLN A 69 7.36 -0.71 2.74
C GLN A 69 6.47 -1.73 3.49
N MET A 70 6.73 -1.98 4.78
CA MET A 70 5.88 -2.86 5.58
C MET A 70 4.46 -2.30 5.75
N GLU A 71 4.33 -1.01 6.04
CA GLU A 71 3.03 -0.31 6.12
C GLU A 71 2.32 -0.27 4.75
N TRP A 72 3.08 -0.08 3.69
CA TRP A 72 2.59 -0.05 2.32
C TRP A 72 1.97 -1.38 1.91
N SER A 73 2.66 -2.49 2.16
CA SER A 73 2.18 -3.85 1.92
C SER A 73 0.99 -4.24 2.80
N ALA A 74 0.81 -3.57 3.95
CA ALA A 74 -0.35 -3.72 4.82
C ALA A 74 -1.54 -2.82 4.40
N ASN A 75 -1.48 -2.21 3.20
CA ASN A 75 -2.50 -1.30 2.67
C ASN A 75 -2.73 -0.05 3.55
N ALA A 76 -1.75 0.34 4.38
CA ALA A 76 -1.92 1.47 5.30
C ALA A 76 -2.01 2.82 4.57
N TYR A 77 -1.48 2.89 3.35
CA TYR A 77 -1.37 4.11 2.54
C TYR A 77 -2.25 4.13 1.30
N TRP A 78 -3.01 3.07 1.04
CA TRP A 78 -3.87 3.01 -0.13
C TRP A 78 -5.10 2.14 0.11
N GLN A 79 -6.24 2.60 -0.39
CA GLN A 79 -7.52 1.91 -0.30
C GLN A 79 -8.28 2.12 -1.61
N ASN A 80 -8.88 1.08 -2.16
CA ASN A 80 -9.65 1.13 -3.41
C ASN A 80 -8.87 1.79 -4.57
N GLY A 81 -7.58 1.48 -4.68
CA GLY A 81 -6.69 2.01 -5.73
C GLY A 81 -6.32 3.49 -5.58
N ARG A 82 -6.61 4.12 -4.44
CA ARG A 82 -6.26 5.52 -4.16
C ARG A 82 -5.32 5.62 -2.98
N VAL A 83 -4.35 6.53 -3.06
CA VAL A 83 -3.50 6.88 -1.93
C VAL A 83 -4.32 7.64 -0.89
N ILE A 84 -4.20 7.23 0.37
CA ILE A 84 -4.87 7.85 1.51
C ILE A 84 -3.85 8.42 2.50
N ALA A 85 -4.25 9.45 3.25
CA ALA A 85 -3.47 9.94 4.38
C ALA A 85 -3.68 9.03 5.59
N ASN A 86 -2.60 8.72 6.32
CA ASN A 86 -2.67 7.89 7.52
C ASN A 86 -1.61 8.33 8.55
N GLU A 87 -2.00 9.25 9.43
CA GLU A 87 -1.09 9.80 10.44
C GLU A 87 -0.52 8.74 11.39
N THR A 88 -1.25 7.64 11.61
CA THR A 88 -0.77 6.57 12.48
C THR A 88 0.33 5.77 11.80
N ALA A 89 0.18 5.46 10.51
CA ALA A 89 1.26 4.87 9.71
C ALA A 89 2.46 5.84 9.63
N ASP A 90 2.22 7.14 9.45
CA ASP A 90 3.28 8.15 9.40
C ASP A 90 4.11 8.17 10.68
N ARG A 91 3.46 8.06 11.86
CA ARG A 91 4.16 7.92 13.14
C ARG A 91 4.96 6.64 13.21
N ARG A 92 4.45 5.50 12.71
CA ARG A 92 5.18 4.22 12.74
C ARG A 92 6.42 4.24 11.84
N VAL A 93 6.29 4.76 10.61
CA VAL A 93 7.41 4.98 9.68
C VAL A 93 8.51 5.81 10.35
N ASN A 94 8.12 6.84 11.07
CA ASN A 94 9.02 7.79 11.70
C ASN A 94 9.37 7.47 13.18
N SER A 95 8.90 6.37 13.76
CA SER A 95 9.04 6.07 15.20
C SER A 95 10.48 5.82 15.69
N GLU A 96 11.45 5.85 14.77
CA GLU A 96 12.88 5.83 15.11
C GLU A 96 13.41 7.21 15.54
N PHE A 97 12.58 8.25 15.55
CA PHE A 97 12.92 9.49 16.25
C PHE A 97 13.26 9.19 17.71
N PRO A 98 14.39 9.67 18.21
CA PRO A 98 14.87 9.32 19.54
C PRO A 98 13.91 9.83 20.63
N ARG A 99 13.77 9.01 21.67
CA ARG A 99 13.41 9.49 23.01
C ARG A 99 14.51 10.39 23.55
#